data_AF-A0A969ZSZ1-F1
#
_entry.id   AF-A0A969ZSZ1-F1
#
_cell.length_a   1.000
_cell.length_b   1.000
_cell.length_c   1.000
_cell.angle_alpha   90.00
_cell.angle_beta   90.00
_cell.angle_gamma   90.00
#
_symmetry.space_group_name_H-M   'P 1'
#
loop_
_entity.id
_entity.type
_entity.pdbx_description
1 polymer ?
#
loop_
_entity_poly.entity_id
_entity_poly.type
_entity_poly.pdbx_seq_one_letter_code
_entity_poly.pdbx_strand_id
1 'polypeptide(L)'
;MDIYESMLTLKGRDKEISDTWLMYGAWAEMSGLSFKDLPKKKEEFFKSMLPEGTDILDWILSDENTGDKKEQIKFLYDKVDSSKELEVVSKSIMRDDKKEKEFLDKVTPEKIFKILKLRLEDFEDTYLHISYVKAKGIQMYYFMNTGTFISIGVDVNLDDEKIDDEDMLTIFKALAEESRWKIVKALSIKDMTTSDLAGELGVTLSTVNHHLKQLISAGIVELLVESKTGKGAYYMLNRDFLDVIVDELSRRQ
;
A
#
# COMPACT_ATOMS: atom_id res chain seq x y z
N MET A 1 13.20 -14.72 -10.49
CA MET A 1 13.76 -13.38 -10.75
C MET A 1 12.72 -12.43 -10.19
N ASP A 2 13.10 -11.63 -9.21
CA ASP A 2 12.16 -10.87 -8.39
C ASP A 2 12.40 -9.38 -8.61
N ILE A 3 11.51 -8.74 -9.38
CA ILE A 3 11.70 -7.34 -9.76
C ILE A 3 11.54 -6.46 -8.54
N TYR A 4 10.53 -6.73 -7.73
CA TYR A 4 10.21 -5.94 -6.56
C TYR A 4 11.34 -5.99 -5.51
N GLU A 5 11.84 -7.17 -5.16
CA GLU A 5 12.96 -7.30 -4.21
C GLU A 5 14.26 -6.70 -4.75
N SER A 6 14.47 -6.75 -6.07
CA SER A 6 15.63 -6.12 -6.69
C SER A 6 15.57 -4.61 -6.57
N MET A 7 14.40 -4.00 -6.77
CA MET A 7 14.20 -2.56 -6.58
C MET A 7 14.31 -2.15 -5.10
N LEU A 8 13.75 -2.95 -4.18
CA LEU A 8 13.92 -2.73 -2.74
C LEU A 8 15.38 -2.76 -2.33
N THR A 9 16.13 -3.75 -2.80
CA THR A 9 17.55 -3.89 -2.51
C THR A 9 18.35 -2.71 -3.07
N LEU A 10 18.05 -2.30 -4.30
CA LEU A 10 18.72 -1.16 -4.93
C LEU A 10 18.44 0.13 -4.15
N LYS A 11 17.20 0.36 -3.71
CA LYS A 11 16.83 1.52 -2.87
C LYS A 11 17.55 1.54 -1.52
N GLY A 12 17.80 0.36 -0.94
CA GLY A 12 18.60 0.25 0.29
C GLY A 12 20.07 0.65 0.09
N ARG A 13 20.59 0.56 -1.15
CA ARG A 13 21.97 0.91 -1.52
C ARG A 13 22.10 2.34 -2.03
N ASP A 14 21.08 2.81 -2.76
CA ASP A 14 21.02 4.13 -3.38
C ASP A 14 19.79 4.91 -2.89
N LYS A 15 20.05 6.03 -2.20
CA LYS A 15 19.00 6.87 -1.62
C LYS A 15 18.18 7.65 -2.65
N GLU A 16 18.57 7.66 -3.93
CA GLU A 16 17.84 8.37 -4.99
C GLU A 16 16.62 7.61 -5.54
N ILE A 17 16.37 6.37 -5.10
CA ILE A 17 15.22 5.58 -5.55
C ILE A 17 13.97 5.95 -4.75
N SER A 18 13.07 6.69 -5.40
CA SER A 18 11.81 7.12 -4.82
C SER A 18 10.82 5.98 -4.55
N ASP A 19 9.72 6.29 -3.86
CA ASP A 19 8.61 5.33 -3.66
C ASP A 19 7.94 4.93 -4.99
N THR A 20 7.94 5.83 -5.98
CA THR A 20 7.42 5.55 -7.33
C THR A 20 8.10 4.34 -7.98
N TRP A 21 9.41 4.19 -7.78
CA TRP A 21 10.12 3.01 -8.28
C TRP A 21 9.68 1.73 -7.59
N LEU A 22 9.45 1.75 -6.28
CA LEU A 22 8.95 0.56 -5.57
C LEU A 22 7.55 0.16 -6.04
N MET A 23 6.66 1.15 -6.21
CA MET A 23 5.34 0.93 -6.80
C MET A 23 5.45 0.32 -8.20
N TYR A 24 6.38 0.83 -9.01
CA TYR A 24 6.62 0.31 -10.34
C TYR A 24 7.11 -1.14 -10.33
N GLY A 25 8.01 -1.49 -9.41
CA GLY A 25 8.49 -2.87 -9.24
C GLY A 25 7.37 -3.84 -8.83
N ALA A 26 6.50 -3.42 -7.92
CA ALA A 26 5.34 -4.20 -7.50
C ALA A 26 4.38 -4.45 -8.68
N TRP A 27 4.03 -3.38 -9.41
CA TRP A 27 3.18 -3.49 -10.59
C TRP A 27 3.81 -4.37 -11.68
N ALA A 28 5.12 -4.23 -11.92
CA ALA A 28 5.84 -5.01 -12.91
C ALA A 28 5.89 -6.51 -12.57
N GLU A 29 6.04 -6.84 -11.28
CA GLU A 29 5.97 -8.22 -10.78
C GLU A 29 4.56 -8.81 -11.00
N MET A 30 3.50 -8.08 -10.63
CA MET A 30 2.11 -8.49 -10.89
C MET A 30 1.83 -8.69 -12.38
N SER A 31 2.43 -7.83 -13.21
CA SER A 31 2.26 -7.85 -14.67
C SER A 31 3.14 -8.90 -15.37
N GLY A 32 3.94 -9.67 -14.61
CA GLY A 32 4.79 -10.73 -15.15
C GLY A 32 5.88 -10.23 -16.10
N LEU A 33 6.36 -9.00 -15.92
CA LEU A 33 7.36 -8.39 -16.80
C LEU A 33 8.74 -9.01 -16.59
N SER A 34 9.61 -8.87 -17.61
CA SER A 34 11.05 -9.10 -17.44
C SER A 34 11.78 -7.79 -17.19
N PHE A 35 13.00 -7.83 -16.64
CA PHE A 35 13.83 -6.63 -16.48
C PHE A 35 14.01 -5.83 -17.78
N LYS A 36 14.05 -6.50 -18.93
CA LYS A 36 14.26 -5.87 -20.24
C LYS A 36 13.04 -5.07 -20.72
N ASP A 37 11.86 -5.38 -20.20
CA ASP A 37 10.62 -4.71 -20.59
C ASP A 37 10.40 -3.43 -19.79
N LEU A 38 11.04 -3.31 -18.61
CA LEU A 38 10.85 -2.21 -17.68
C LEU A 38 11.00 -0.81 -18.31
N PRO A 39 12.04 -0.51 -19.10
CA PRO A 39 12.19 0.84 -19.65
C PRO A 39 11.03 1.29 -20.55
N LYS A 40 10.26 0.34 -21.11
CA LYS A 40 9.18 0.61 -22.08
C LYS A 40 7.79 0.66 -21.45
N LYS A 41 7.67 0.28 -20.18
CA LYS A 41 6.37 0.01 -19.53
C LYS A 41 5.97 1.05 -18.49
N LYS A 42 6.70 2.15 -18.38
CA LYS A 42 6.43 3.24 -17.42
C LYS A 42 5.07 3.91 -17.64
N GLU A 43 4.68 4.20 -18.88
CA GLU A 43 3.36 4.78 -19.16
C GLU A 43 2.21 3.85 -18.78
N GLU A 44 2.38 2.54 -19.03
CA GLU A 44 1.40 1.51 -18.72
C GLU A 44 1.21 1.36 -17.22
N PHE A 45 2.31 1.45 -16.46
CA PHE A 45 2.26 1.55 -15.00
C PHE A 45 1.41 2.74 -14.52
N PHE A 46 1.63 3.95 -15.06
CA PHE A 46 0.79 5.08 -14.66
C PHE A 46 -0.67 4.85 -15.02
N LYS A 47 -0.97 4.36 -16.24
CA LYS A 47 -2.34 4.02 -16.64
C LYS A 47 -2.99 2.95 -15.75
N SER A 48 -2.21 2.07 -15.14
CA SER A 48 -2.74 1.08 -14.19
C SER A 48 -3.33 1.71 -12.92
N MET A 49 -2.88 2.93 -12.57
CA MET A 49 -3.32 3.67 -11.38
C MET A 49 -4.47 4.65 -11.69
N LEU A 50 -4.90 4.75 -12.95
CA LEU A 50 -5.81 5.79 -13.42
C LEU A 50 -7.12 5.23 -13.97
N PRO A 51 -8.22 5.98 -13.87
CA PRO A 51 -9.42 5.71 -14.65
C PRO A 51 -9.12 5.76 -16.15
N GLU A 52 -9.80 4.93 -16.94
CA GLU A 52 -9.65 4.92 -18.39
C GLU A 52 -9.85 6.31 -19.02
N GLY A 53 -8.98 6.67 -19.96
CA GLY A 53 -9.05 7.96 -20.67
C GLY A 53 -8.45 9.14 -19.91
N THR A 54 -7.98 8.96 -18.67
CA THR A 54 -7.28 10.01 -17.90
C THR A 54 -5.90 10.29 -18.49
N ASP A 55 -5.56 11.56 -18.68
CA ASP A 55 -4.21 11.97 -19.08
C ASP A 55 -3.24 11.87 -17.89
N ILE A 56 -2.08 11.26 -18.12
CA ILE A 56 -1.09 10.99 -17.07
C ILE A 56 -0.50 12.29 -16.52
N LEU A 57 -0.18 13.25 -17.39
CA LEU A 57 0.44 14.51 -16.98
C LEU A 57 -0.55 15.37 -16.22
N ASP A 58 -1.76 15.50 -16.74
CA ASP A 58 -2.81 16.26 -16.05
C ASP A 58 -3.09 15.67 -14.67
N TRP A 59 -3.09 14.34 -14.55
CA TRP A 59 -3.21 13.67 -13.25
C TRP A 59 -2.04 13.97 -12.30
N ILE A 60 -0.78 13.79 -12.74
CA ILE A 60 0.40 14.10 -11.92
C ILE A 60 0.41 15.58 -11.49
N LEU A 61 0.02 16.49 -12.38
CA LEU A 61 0.04 17.92 -12.11
C LEU A 61 -1.12 18.36 -11.21
N SER A 62 -2.30 17.76 -11.36
CA SER A 62 -3.51 18.08 -10.58
C SER A 62 -3.50 17.53 -9.15
N ASP A 63 -2.76 16.45 -8.88
CA ASP A 63 -2.70 15.87 -7.54
C ASP A 63 -1.86 16.74 -6.60
N GLU A 64 -2.46 17.48 -5.67
CA GLU A 64 -1.69 18.27 -4.69
C GLU A 64 -0.89 17.42 -3.68
N ASN A 65 -0.97 16.07 -3.69
CA ASN A 65 -0.61 15.25 -2.53
C ASN A 65 0.05 13.85 -2.77
N THR A 66 0.91 13.71 -3.78
CA THR A 66 1.82 12.55 -3.87
C THR A 66 3.29 12.91 -3.63
N GLY A 67 4.04 11.91 -3.16
CA GLY A 67 5.49 11.97 -2.99
C GLY A 67 6.16 12.49 -4.26
N ASP A 68 6.81 13.63 -4.08
CA ASP A 68 7.52 14.44 -5.07
C ASP A 68 7.04 14.30 -6.53
N LYS A 69 6.09 15.14 -6.96
CA LYS A 69 5.68 15.30 -8.37
C LYS A 69 6.88 15.33 -9.33
N LYS A 70 7.97 15.97 -8.88
CA LYS A 70 9.22 16.06 -9.63
C LYS A 70 9.83 14.69 -9.86
N GLU A 71 9.79 13.78 -8.88
CA GLU A 71 10.25 12.41 -9.00
C GLU A 71 9.35 11.58 -9.92
N GLN A 72 8.03 11.78 -9.89
CA GLN A 72 7.11 11.09 -10.80
C GLN A 72 7.32 11.52 -12.26
N ILE A 73 7.43 12.83 -12.51
CA ILE A 73 7.76 13.38 -13.84
C ILE A 73 9.15 12.91 -14.27
N LYS A 74 10.15 13.00 -13.37
CA LYS A 74 11.50 12.50 -13.65
C LYS A 74 11.42 11.03 -14.05
N PHE A 75 10.79 10.18 -13.23
CA PHE A 75 10.65 8.75 -13.49
C PHE A 75 10.01 8.46 -14.84
N LEU A 76 8.87 9.11 -15.16
CA LEU A 76 8.13 8.91 -16.41
C LEU A 76 8.99 9.20 -17.65
N TYR A 77 9.76 10.29 -17.62
CA TYR A 77 10.58 10.71 -18.76
C TYR A 77 12.04 10.25 -18.70
N ASP A 78 12.46 9.63 -17.59
CA ASP A 78 13.82 9.18 -17.42
C ASP A 78 14.15 8.10 -18.46
N LYS A 79 15.24 8.32 -19.17
CA LYS A 79 15.79 7.38 -20.16
C LYS A 79 16.81 6.42 -19.54
N VAL A 80 17.13 6.57 -18.25
CA VAL A 80 17.99 5.65 -17.53
C VAL A 80 17.37 4.26 -17.53
N ASP A 81 18.15 3.30 -18.04
CA ASP A 81 17.82 1.88 -18.07
C ASP A 81 18.55 1.17 -16.92
N SER A 82 17.83 0.94 -15.83
CA SER A 82 18.33 0.21 -14.66
C SER A 82 18.18 -1.32 -14.78
N SER A 83 17.74 -1.86 -15.93
CA SER A 83 17.45 -3.29 -16.09
C SER A 83 18.65 -4.19 -15.79
N LYS A 84 19.85 -3.79 -16.25
CA LYS A 84 21.09 -4.53 -16.00
C LYS A 84 21.50 -4.51 -14.54
N GLU A 85 21.36 -3.37 -13.88
CA GLU A 85 21.69 -3.20 -12.46
C GLU A 85 20.75 -4.04 -11.60
N LEU A 86 19.45 -3.98 -11.89
CA LEU A 86 18.44 -4.81 -11.23
C LEU A 86 18.72 -6.30 -11.45
N GLU A 87 19.10 -6.71 -12.66
CA GLU A 87 19.47 -8.11 -12.92
C GLU A 87 20.68 -8.55 -12.09
N VAL A 88 21.70 -7.70 -11.95
CA VAL A 88 22.87 -7.98 -11.11
C VAL A 88 22.47 -8.08 -9.63
N VAL A 89 21.67 -7.12 -9.14
CA VAL A 89 21.19 -7.11 -7.75
C VAL A 89 20.33 -8.33 -7.45
N SER A 90 19.49 -8.76 -8.38
CA SER A 90 18.61 -9.92 -8.23
C SER A 90 19.37 -11.20 -7.87
N LYS A 91 20.59 -11.36 -8.38
CA LYS A 91 21.47 -12.51 -8.13
C LYS A 91 22.06 -12.52 -6.72
N SER A 92 22.02 -11.39 -6.01
CA SER A 92 22.51 -11.26 -4.63
C SER A 92 21.44 -11.49 -3.56
N ILE A 93 20.17 -11.62 -3.95
CA ILE A 93 19.07 -11.87 -3.03
C ILE A 93 19.12 -13.34 -2.60
N MET A 94 19.37 -13.56 -1.31
CA MET A 94 19.40 -14.90 -0.73
C MET A 94 17.98 -15.30 -0.35
N ARG A 95 17.42 -16.25 -1.08
CA ARG A 95 16.13 -16.86 -0.77
C ARG A 95 16.32 -18.07 0.13
N ASP A 96 15.40 -18.24 1.07
CA ASP A 96 15.30 -19.42 1.90
C ASP A 96 13.96 -20.10 1.60
N ASP A 97 13.97 -20.96 0.57
CA ASP A 97 12.79 -21.66 0.07
C ASP A 97 12.08 -22.47 1.18
N LYS A 98 12.84 -22.94 2.19
CA LYS A 98 12.29 -23.67 3.32
C LYS A 98 11.49 -22.73 4.22
N LYS A 99 12.08 -21.58 4.56
CA LYS A 99 11.43 -20.57 5.40
C LYS A 99 10.22 -19.93 4.71
N GLU A 100 10.30 -19.71 3.40
CA GLU A 100 9.16 -19.24 2.59
C GLU A 100 8.02 -20.23 2.61
N LYS A 101 8.31 -21.52 2.41
CA LYS A 101 7.30 -22.57 2.50
C LYS A 101 6.67 -22.65 3.90
N GLU A 102 7.49 -22.63 4.95
CA GLU A 102 7.00 -22.61 6.35
C GLU A 102 6.13 -21.38 6.65
N PHE A 103 6.47 -20.23 6.06
CA PHE A 103 5.68 -19.01 6.15
C PHE A 103 4.34 -19.17 5.40
N LEU A 104 4.36 -19.58 4.13
CA LEU A 104 3.17 -19.81 3.30
C LEU A 104 2.20 -20.82 3.93
N ASP A 105 2.71 -21.90 4.52
CA ASP A 105 1.90 -22.91 5.21
C ASP A 105 1.15 -22.32 6.43
N LYS A 106 1.64 -21.21 6.99
CA LYS A 106 1.01 -20.49 8.10
C LYS A 106 0.11 -19.34 7.67
N VAL A 107 0.19 -18.90 6.42
CA VAL A 107 -0.59 -17.77 5.91
C VAL A 107 -2.03 -18.21 5.69
N THR A 108 -2.96 -17.64 6.47
CA THR A 108 -4.40 -17.78 6.24
C THR A 108 -5.01 -16.39 6.00
N PRO A 109 -6.16 -16.29 5.29
CA PRO A 109 -6.87 -15.03 5.13
C PRO A 109 -7.14 -14.32 6.46
N GLU A 110 -7.46 -15.07 7.52
CA GLU A 110 -7.70 -14.54 8.87
C GLU A 110 -6.45 -13.91 9.49
N LYS A 111 -5.29 -14.55 9.33
CA LYS A 111 -4.01 -14.00 9.82
C LYS A 111 -3.56 -12.80 9.02
N ILE A 112 -3.76 -12.82 7.70
CA ILE A 112 -3.50 -11.65 6.86
C ILE A 112 -4.42 -10.50 7.29
N PHE A 113 -5.72 -10.74 7.47
CA PHE A 113 -6.66 -9.74 7.96
C PHE A 113 -6.21 -9.16 9.30
N LYS A 114 -5.82 -10.01 10.25
CA LYS A 114 -5.36 -9.56 11.57
C LYS A 114 -4.09 -8.74 11.52
N ILE A 115 -3.20 -8.94 10.55
CA ILE A 115 -1.94 -8.20 10.45
C ILE A 115 -2.10 -6.94 9.63
N LEU A 116 -2.74 -7.04 8.47
CA LEU A 116 -2.94 -5.92 7.55
C LEU A 116 -4.08 -5.01 7.98
N LYS A 117 -4.98 -5.50 8.83
CA LYS A 117 -6.25 -4.85 9.15
C LYS A 117 -7.00 -4.53 7.87
N LEU A 118 -7.06 -5.50 6.94
CA LEU A 118 -7.67 -5.35 5.62
C LEU A 118 -8.27 -6.67 5.17
N ARG A 119 -9.51 -6.62 4.68
CA ARG A 119 -10.17 -7.79 4.09
C ARG A 119 -9.65 -7.99 2.68
N LEU A 120 -8.91 -9.07 2.44
CA LEU A 120 -8.42 -9.41 1.10
C LEU A 120 -9.54 -9.63 0.08
N GLU A 121 -10.72 -10.03 0.56
CA GLU A 121 -11.92 -10.26 -0.23
C GLU A 121 -12.50 -8.98 -0.85
N ASP A 122 -12.17 -7.81 -0.29
CA ASP A 122 -12.60 -6.51 -0.79
C ASP A 122 -11.74 -6.01 -1.97
N PHE A 123 -10.62 -6.70 -2.25
CA PHE A 123 -9.72 -6.37 -3.35
C PHE A 123 -9.87 -7.41 -4.47
N GLU A 124 -10.43 -6.99 -5.60
CA GLU A 124 -10.36 -7.80 -6.82
C GLU A 124 -8.88 -8.01 -7.21
N ASP A 125 -8.50 -9.28 -7.41
CA ASP A 125 -7.16 -9.73 -7.79
C ASP A 125 -6.04 -9.27 -6.82
N THR A 126 -5.88 -10.00 -5.71
CA THR A 126 -4.77 -9.80 -4.77
C THR A 126 -3.55 -10.66 -5.13
N TYR A 127 -2.40 -10.03 -5.30
CA TYR A 127 -1.09 -10.66 -5.45
C TYR A 127 -0.33 -10.60 -4.13
N LEU A 128 -0.17 -11.76 -3.49
CA LEU A 128 0.66 -11.91 -2.29
C LEU A 128 2.11 -12.21 -2.68
N HIS A 129 3.03 -11.38 -2.19
CA HIS A 129 4.47 -11.47 -2.37
C HIS A 129 5.17 -11.67 -1.02
N ILE A 130 6.22 -12.50 -0.97
CA ILE A 130 7.03 -12.69 0.24
C ILE A 130 8.37 -11.97 0.10
N SER A 131 8.66 -11.06 1.03
CA SER A 131 9.92 -10.31 1.05
C SER A 131 10.93 -10.91 2.03
N TYR A 132 12.12 -11.16 1.51
CA TYR A 132 13.36 -11.48 2.21
C TYR A 132 14.18 -10.24 2.50
N VAL A 133 14.11 -9.21 1.64
CA VAL A 133 14.87 -7.96 1.82
C VAL A 133 14.28 -7.16 2.98
N LYS A 134 12.96 -7.05 3.06
CA LYS A 134 12.23 -6.40 4.16
C LYS A 134 11.59 -7.46 5.06
N ALA A 135 12.41 -8.34 5.61
CA ALA A 135 11.97 -9.56 6.30
C ALA A 135 10.92 -9.35 7.42
N LYS A 136 10.85 -8.19 8.08
CA LYS A 136 9.83 -7.90 9.11
C LYS A 136 8.78 -6.88 8.68
N GLY A 137 8.85 -6.39 7.46
CA GLY A 137 8.00 -5.29 7.01
C GLY A 137 6.87 -5.77 6.11
N ILE A 138 5.88 -4.89 5.98
CA ILE A 138 4.73 -5.08 5.10
C ILE A 138 4.65 -3.88 4.17
N GLN A 139 4.29 -4.11 2.91
CA GLN A 139 4.01 -3.08 1.93
C GLN A 139 2.80 -3.48 1.10
N MET A 140 1.99 -2.49 0.73
CA MET A 140 0.82 -2.71 -0.10
C MET A 140 0.73 -1.61 -1.16
N TYR A 141 0.37 -2.00 -2.38
CA TYR A 141 0.09 -1.09 -3.48
C TYR A 141 -1.19 -1.51 -4.20
N TYR A 142 -2.03 -0.54 -4.52
CA TYR A 142 -3.24 -0.75 -5.28
C TYR A 142 -3.11 -0.15 -6.68
N PHE A 143 -3.49 -0.93 -7.69
CA PHE A 143 -3.48 -0.54 -9.09
C PHE A 143 -4.89 -0.77 -9.66
N MET A 144 -5.61 0.31 -9.98
CA MET A 144 -7.01 0.28 -10.46
C MET A 144 -7.29 -0.80 -11.50
N ASN A 145 -6.38 -0.98 -12.47
CA ASN A 145 -6.58 -1.89 -13.61
C ASN A 145 -5.75 -3.19 -13.52
N THR A 146 -5.07 -3.44 -12.39
CA THR A 146 -4.17 -4.60 -12.24
C THR A 146 -4.41 -5.38 -10.95
N GLY A 147 -4.94 -4.75 -9.90
CA GLY A 147 -5.25 -5.38 -8.62
C GLY A 147 -4.37 -4.87 -7.47
N THR A 148 -4.29 -5.64 -6.40
CA THR A 148 -3.57 -5.25 -5.17
C THR A 148 -2.31 -6.09 -4.99
N PHE A 149 -1.16 -5.45 -4.88
CA PHE A 149 0.09 -6.08 -4.48
C PHE A 149 0.27 -5.98 -2.97
N ILE A 150 0.52 -7.09 -2.30
CA ILE A 150 0.82 -7.14 -0.87
C ILE A 150 2.15 -7.87 -0.69
N SER A 151 3.17 -7.18 -0.22
CA SER A 151 4.45 -7.78 0.15
C SER A 151 4.57 -7.92 1.66
N ILE A 152 4.75 -9.15 2.13
CA ILE A 152 4.90 -9.48 3.55
C ILE A 152 6.28 -10.07 3.78
N GLY A 153 6.99 -9.55 4.78
CA GLY A 153 8.29 -10.05 5.18
C GLY A 153 8.24 -11.48 5.72
N VAL A 154 9.22 -12.30 5.37
CA VAL A 154 9.31 -13.73 5.78
C VAL A 154 9.48 -13.95 7.30
N ASP A 155 9.89 -12.92 8.04
CA ASP A 155 10.03 -12.88 9.50
C ASP A 155 8.87 -12.14 10.20
N VAL A 156 7.80 -11.80 9.46
CA VAL A 156 6.58 -11.29 10.09
C VAL A 156 5.95 -12.40 10.93
N ASN A 157 5.73 -12.12 12.21
CA ASN A 157 5.07 -13.07 13.10
C ASN A 157 3.57 -13.10 12.78
N LEU A 158 3.14 -14.12 12.04
CA LEU A 158 1.73 -14.30 11.68
C LEU A 158 0.84 -14.69 12.88
N ASP A 159 1.46 -15.11 13.98
CA ASP A 159 0.83 -15.50 15.23
C ASP A 159 0.93 -14.39 16.30
N ASP A 160 1.47 -13.22 15.96
CA ASP A 160 1.38 -12.02 16.81
C ASP A 160 -0.06 -11.50 16.77
N GLU A 161 -0.92 -12.19 17.50
CA GLU A 161 -2.32 -11.84 17.67
C GLU A 161 -2.52 -10.66 18.63
N LYS A 162 -1.45 -10.25 19.34
CA LYS A 162 -1.53 -9.18 20.32
C LYS A 162 -1.24 -7.84 19.65
N ILE A 163 -2.22 -6.97 19.71
CA ILE A 163 -1.97 -5.53 19.65
C ILE A 163 -1.11 -5.23 20.88
N ASP A 164 0.14 -4.81 20.67
CA ASP A 164 1.01 -4.43 21.78
C ASP A 164 0.75 -2.98 22.21
N ASP A 165 1.42 -2.54 23.28
CA ASP A 165 1.24 -1.18 23.79
C ASP A 165 1.69 -0.12 22.76
N GLU A 166 2.65 -0.42 21.88
CA GLU A 166 3.15 0.50 20.86
C GLU A 166 2.12 0.67 19.74
N ASP A 167 1.47 -0.42 19.32
CA ASP A 167 0.34 -0.40 18.39
C ASP A 167 -0.83 0.39 18.98
N MET A 168 -1.21 0.13 20.24
CA MET A 168 -2.27 0.87 20.94
C MET A 168 -1.96 2.37 20.98
N LEU A 169 -0.72 2.75 21.32
CA LEU A 169 -0.28 4.15 21.32
C LEU A 169 -0.34 4.76 19.91
N THR A 170 0.01 4.02 18.88
CA THR A 170 -0.06 4.49 17.49
C THR A 170 -1.50 4.78 17.07
N ILE A 171 -2.42 3.87 17.40
CA ILE A 171 -3.87 4.03 17.17
C ILE A 171 -4.39 5.26 17.91
N PHE A 172 -4.09 5.42 19.19
CA PHE A 172 -4.55 6.57 19.97
C PHE A 172 -3.96 7.89 19.46
N LYS A 173 -2.70 7.92 19.03
CA LYS A 173 -2.10 9.11 18.39
C LYS A 173 -2.80 9.46 17.08
N ALA A 174 -3.17 8.45 16.29
CA ALA A 174 -3.94 8.65 15.07
C ALA A 174 -5.35 9.19 15.39
N LEU A 175 -5.98 8.78 16.49
CA LEU A 175 -7.30 9.29 16.89
C LEU A 175 -7.25 10.66 17.60
N ALA A 176 -6.14 11.00 18.26
CA ALA A 176 -5.97 12.20 19.07
C ALA A 176 -5.70 13.48 18.26
N GLU A 177 -6.40 13.67 17.14
CA GLU A 177 -6.41 14.92 16.38
C GLU A 177 -7.82 15.18 15.86
N GLU A 178 -8.23 16.45 15.89
CA GLU A 178 -9.62 16.85 15.70
C GLU A 178 -10.15 16.50 14.30
N SER A 179 -9.35 16.75 13.26
CA SER A 179 -9.73 16.50 11.87
C SER A 179 -9.83 15.00 11.58
N ARG A 180 -8.87 14.20 12.06
CA ARG A 180 -8.92 12.73 11.99
C ARG A 180 -10.13 12.17 12.73
N TRP A 181 -10.47 12.70 13.91
CA TRP A 181 -11.67 12.29 14.62
C TRP A 181 -12.96 12.65 13.87
N LYS A 182 -13.01 13.82 13.21
CA LYS A 182 -14.14 14.18 12.34
C LYS A 182 -14.29 13.22 11.17
N ILE A 183 -13.19 12.84 10.51
CA ILE A 183 -13.19 11.83 9.44
C ILE A 183 -13.74 10.51 9.97
N VAL A 184 -13.25 10.01 11.11
CA VAL A 184 -13.73 8.76 11.72
C VAL A 184 -15.24 8.82 11.99
N LYS A 185 -15.75 9.95 12.52
CA LYS A 185 -17.20 10.12 12.72
C LYS A 185 -17.98 10.14 11.41
N ALA A 186 -17.50 10.83 10.37
CA ALA A 186 -18.16 10.85 9.07
C ALA A 186 -18.25 9.43 8.48
N LEU A 187 -17.14 8.70 8.50
CA LEU A 187 -17.06 7.30 8.04
C LEU A 187 -17.87 6.33 8.90
N SER A 188 -18.18 6.68 10.16
CA SER A 188 -19.07 5.87 11.00
C SER A 188 -20.51 5.83 10.50
N ILE A 189 -20.91 6.83 9.70
CA ILE A 189 -22.27 6.99 9.15
C ILE A 189 -22.38 6.31 7.78
N LYS A 190 -21.42 6.55 6.89
CA LYS A 190 -21.35 5.96 5.54
C LYS A 190 -19.93 6.04 4.97
N ASP A 191 -19.66 5.20 3.99
CA ASP A 191 -18.41 5.24 3.24
C ASP A 191 -18.36 6.49 2.35
N MET A 192 -17.17 7.06 2.18
CA MET A 192 -17.00 8.37 1.54
C MET A 192 -15.74 8.43 0.69
N THR A 193 -15.77 9.23 -0.38
CA THR A 193 -14.58 9.57 -1.15
C THR A 193 -13.76 10.65 -0.43
N THR A 194 -12.50 10.86 -0.85
CA THR A 194 -11.71 12.02 -0.38
C THR A 194 -12.45 13.35 -0.59
N SER A 195 -13.17 13.48 -1.71
CA SER A 195 -13.92 14.70 -2.05
C SER A 195 -15.12 14.92 -1.13
N ASP A 196 -15.85 13.86 -0.78
CA ASP A 196 -16.96 13.95 0.18
C ASP A 196 -16.44 14.42 1.55
N LEU A 197 -15.36 13.80 2.03
CA LEU A 197 -14.74 14.14 3.31
C LEU A 197 -14.21 15.58 3.33
N ALA A 198 -13.58 16.04 2.25
CA ALA A 198 -13.11 17.41 2.14
C ALA A 198 -14.26 18.42 2.20
N GLY A 199 -15.37 18.11 1.53
CA GLY A 199 -16.60 18.90 1.59
C GLY A 199 -17.20 18.95 3.00
N GLU A 200 -17.23 17.81 3.70
CA GLU A 200 -17.80 17.73 5.05
C GLU A 200 -16.95 18.43 6.11
N LEU A 201 -15.62 18.34 5.99
CA LEU A 201 -14.70 18.98 6.94
C LEU A 201 -14.41 20.45 6.61
N GLY A 202 -14.69 20.89 5.38
CA GLY A 202 -14.37 22.24 4.91
C GLY A 202 -12.86 22.47 4.76
N VAL A 203 -12.12 21.43 4.35
CA VAL A 203 -10.65 21.46 4.18
C VAL A 203 -10.25 21.02 2.78
N THR A 204 -8.98 21.17 2.42
CA THR A 204 -8.49 20.76 1.10
C THR A 204 -8.40 19.24 0.97
N LEU A 205 -8.50 18.73 -0.27
CA LEU A 205 -8.28 17.30 -0.59
C LEU A 205 -6.92 16.82 -0.07
N SER A 206 -5.88 17.66 -0.19
CA SER A 206 -4.54 17.36 0.32
C SER A 206 -4.53 17.16 1.85
N THR A 207 -5.24 18.02 2.59
CA THR A 207 -5.35 17.89 4.04
C THR A 207 -6.05 16.58 4.42
N VAL A 208 -7.17 16.25 3.77
CA VAL A 208 -7.91 14.99 4.01
C VAL A 208 -7.03 13.78 3.71
N ASN A 209 -6.36 13.74 2.57
CA ASN A 209 -5.49 12.62 2.20
C ASN A 209 -4.33 12.42 3.18
N HIS A 210 -3.77 13.51 3.74
CA HIS A 210 -2.75 13.40 4.79
C HIS A 210 -3.30 12.70 6.04
N HIS A 211 -4.51 13.09 6.48
CA HIS A 211 -5.19 12.47 7.61
C HIS A 211 -5.58 11.01 7.34
N LEU A 212 -6.07 10.70 6.13
CA LEU A 212 -6.43 9.34 5.72
C LEU A 212 -5.21 8.43 5.69
N LYS A 213 -4.05 8.87 5.17
CA LYS A 213 -2.81 8.09 5.21
C LYS A 213 -2.46 7.65 6.64
N GLN A 214 -2.62 8.54 7.61
CA GLN A 214 -2.35 8.23 9.02
C GLN A 214 -3.38 7.25 9.60
N LEU A 215 -4.67 7.47 9.33
CA LEU A 215 -5.75 6.58 9.79
C LEU A 215 -5.65 5.17 9.18
N ILE A 216 -5.28 5.07 7.90
CA ILE A 216 -5.03 3.81 7.21
C ILE A 216 -3.79 3.13 7.77
N SER A 217 -2.71 3.88 8.00
CA SER A 217 -1.50 3.30 8.59
C SER A 217 -1.72 2.75 10.01
N ALA A 218 -2.70 3.32 10.73
CA ALA A 218 -3.13 2.86 12.04
C ALA A 218 -4.24 1.80 11.98
N GLY A 219 -4.66 1.36 10.79
CA GLY A 219 -5.70 0.35 10.59
C GLY A 219 -7.14 0.80 10.89
N ILE A 220 -7.36 2.07 11.25
CA ILE A 220 -8.68 2.60 11.66
C ILE A 220 -9.62 2.75 10.46
N VAL A 221 -9.05 3.10 9.31
CA VAL A 221 -9.75 3.31 8.05
C VAL A 221 -9.19 2.34 7.03
N GLU A 222 -10.07 1.74 6.24
CA GLU A 222 -9.69 0.95 5.07
C GLU A 222 -10.18 1.61 3.79
N LEU A 223 -9.49 1.28 2.70
CA LEU A 223 -9.81 1.78 1.36
C LEU A 223 -10.53 0.68 0.60
N LEU A 224 -11.80 0.92 0.29
CA LEU A 224 -12.58 0.10 -0.62
C LEU A 224 -12.44 0.67 -2.04
N VAL A 225 -11.92 -0.12 -2.97
CA VAL A 225 -11.87 0.31 -4.37
C VAL A 225 -12.89 -0.48 -5.18
N GLU A 226 -13.97 0.21 -5.58
CA GLU A 226 -15.01 -0.39 -6.40
C GLU A 226 -14.59 -0.38 -7.88
N SER A 227 -13.84 -1.41 -8.29
CA SER A 227 -13.30 -1.61 -9.65
C SER A 227 -14.40 -1.71 -10.73
N LYS A 228 -15.57 -2.25 -10.39
CA LYS A 228 -16.63 -2.59 -11.36
C LYS A 228 -17.47 -1.42 -11.85
N THR A 229 -17.55 -0.32 -11.11
CA THR A 229 -18.48 0.79 -11.39
C THR A 229 -17.78 2.09 -11.82
N GLY A 230 -16.45 2.13 -11.73
CA GLY A 230 -15.65 3.32 -12.03
C GLY A 230 -15.88 4.49 -11.06
N LYS A 231 -16.49 4.23 -9.89
CA LYS A 231 -16.94 5.28 -8.96
C LYS A 231 -15.84 5.84 -8.03
N GLY A 232 -14.59 5.42 -8.20
CA GLY A 232 -13.45 5.91 -7.43
C GLY A 232 -13.25 5.16 -6.11
N ALA A 233 -12.20 5.54 -5.38
CA ALA A 233 -11.83 4.92 -4.12
C ALA A 233 -12.66 5.50 -2.96
N TYR A 234 -13.29 4.62 -2.18
CA TYR A 234 -14.07 4.96 -0.99
C TYR A 234 -13.30 4.57 0.26
N TYR A 235 -13.42 5.39 1.29
CA TYR A 235 -12.88 5.11 2.61
C TYR A 235 -14.01 4.66 3.50
N MET A 236 -13.74 3.68 4.36
CA MET A 236 -14.68 3.16 5.35
C MET A 236 -13.96 2.89 6.67
N LEU A 237 -14.72 2.84 7.76
CA LEU A 237 -14.14 2.40 9.03
C LEU A 237 -13.89 0.90 9.00
N ASN A 238 -12.69 0.50 9.43
CA ASN A 238 -12.41 -0.91 9.69
C ASN A 238 -13.07 -1.31 11.02
N ARG A 239 -14.34 -1.71 10.95
CA ARG A 239 -15.15 -1.99 12.14
C ARG A 239 -14.64 -3.20 12.90
N ASP A 240 -14.23 -4.27 12.22
CA ASP A 240 -13.75 -5.46 12.91
C ASP A 240 -12.46 -5.16 13.69
N PHE A 241 -11.54 -4.36 13.13
CA PHE A 241 -10.34 -3.99 13.86
C PHE A 241 -10.64 -3.08 15.06
N LEU A 242 -11.58 -2.15 14.91
CA LEU A 242 -12.05 -1.35 16.03
C LEU A 242 -12.67 -2.21 17.13
N ASP A 243 -13.42 -3.26 16.78
CA ASP A 243 -13.95 -4.23 17.76
C ASP A 243 -12.81 -4.95 18.50
N VAL A 244 -11.74 -5.37 17.81
CA VAL A 244 -10.55 -5.95 18.46
C VAL A 244 -9.89 -4.97 19.43
N ILE A 245 -9.80 -3.68 19.06
CA ILE A 245 -9.25 -2.64 19.95
C ILE A 245 -10.13 -2.46 21.20
N VAL A 246 -11.45 -2.42 21.02
CA VAL A 246 -12.40 -2.30 22.13
C VAL A 246 -12.32 -3.52 23.06
N ASP A 247 -12.18 -4.71 22.50
CA ASP A 247 -11.99 -5.95 23.27
C ASP A 247 -10.67 -5.94 24.05
N GLU A 248 -9.58 -5.45 23.45
CA GLU A 248 -8.30 -5.30 24.14
C GLU A 248 -8.42 -4.32 25.32
N LEU A 249 -9.05 -3.17 25.12
CA LEU A 249 -9.28 -2.17 26.18
C LEU A 249 -10.19 -2.68 27.30
N SER A 250 -11.10 -3.59 26.96
CA SER A 250 -12.06 -4.19 27.90
C SER A 250 -11.48 -5.38 28.66
N ARG A 251 -10.32 -5.90 28.23
CA ARG A 251 -9.67 -7.05 28.86
C ARG A 251 -9.20 -6.68 30.27
N ARG A 252 -9.68 -7.43 31.26
CA ARG A 252 -9.18 -7.33 32.64
C ARG A 252 -7.88 -8.10 32.75
N GLN A 253 -6.79 -7.40 33.05
CA GLN A 253 -5.50 -8.00 33.40
C GLN A 253 -5.46 -8.43 34.87
#